data_AF-A0A832J4V7-F1
#
_entry.id   AF-A0A832J4V7-F1
#
_cell.length_a   1.000
_cell.length_b   1.000
_cell.length_c   1.000
_cell.angle_alpha   90.00
_cell.angle_beta   90.00
_cell.angle_gamma   90.00
#
_symmetry.space_group_name_H-M   'P 1'
#
loop_
_entity.id
_entity.type
_entity.pdbx_description
1 polymer ?
#
loop_
_entity_poly.entity_id
_entity_poly.type
_entity_poly.pdbx_seq_one_letter_code
_entity_poly.pdbx_strand_id
1 'polypeptide(L)'
;MSYGFRFFETHKLYAPGEALTEVRVWKGASKSLALGLNKEMLITIPRGQYDNLNANMKVSPKITAPVSKGKQYGMVDVMLNGEVVASQSLVALQDVAEAGLIDSLIDEALLWFE
;
A
#
# COMPACT_ATOMS: atom_id res chain seq x y z
N MET A 1 -38.49 16.97 -2.98
CA MET A 1 -37.48 16.82 -1.91
C MET A 1 -36.19 16.30 -2.55
N SER A 2 -35.27 17.19 -2.91
CA SER A 2 -34.08 16.80 -3.69
C SER A 2 -32.95 17.85 -3.56
N TYR A 3 -32.59 18.20 -2.31
CA TYR A 3 -31.65 19.30 -2.02
C TYR A 3 -30.36 18.87 -1.29
N GLY A 4 -30.03 17.57 -1.25
CA GLY A 4 -28.89 17.05 -0.46
C GLY A 4 -27.63 16.65 -1.25
N PHE A 5 -27.71 16.37 -2.56
CA PHE A 5 -26.64 15.70 -3.29
C PHE A 5 -25.75 16.60 -4.17
N ARG A 6 -25.97 17.93 -4.16
CA ARG A 6 -25.22 18.85 -5.03
C ARG A 6 -23.90 19.33 -4.43
N PHE A 7 -23.68 19.12 -3.14
CA PHE A 7 -22.56 19.73 -2.43
C PHE A 7 -21.37 18.80 -2.21
N PHE A 8 -21.54 17.50 -2.43
CA PHE A 8 -20.49 16.50 -2.25
C PHE A 8 -20.16 15.82 -3.58
N GLU A 9 -18.92 15.38 -3.71
CA GLU A 9 -18.41 14.58 -4.81
C GLU A 9 -17.55 13.45 -4.25
N THR A 10 -17.67 12.28 -4.87
CA THR A 10 -16.86 11.11 -4.51
C THR A 10 -15.75 10.98 -5.54
N HIS A 11 -14.51 11.00 -5.06
CA HIS A 11 -13.32 10.83 -5.89
C HIS A 11 -12.61 9.54 -5.52
N LYS A 12 -12.13 8.83 -6.55
CA LYS A 12 -11.22 7.70 -6.37
C LYS A 12 -9.80 8.25 -6.28
N LEU A 13 -9.18 8.09 -5.12
CA LEU A 13 -7.82 8.54 -4.89
C LEU A 13 -6.81 7.49 -5.35
N TYR A 14 -7.03 6.23 -4.96
CA TYR A 14 -6.08 5.14 -5.22
C TYR A 14 -6.81 3.85 -5.59
N ALA A 15 -6.24 3.11 -6.55
CA ALA A 15 -6.75 1.80 -6.95
C ALA A 15 -6.18 0.68 -6.05
N PRO A 16 -6.91 -0.45 -5.91
CA PRO A 16 -6.39 -1.60 -5.20
C PRO A 16 -5.22 -2.20 -5.99
N GLY A 17 -4.15 -2.56 -5.30
CA GLY A 17 -2.94 -3.10 -5.92
C GLY A 17 -2.04 -2.09 -6.60
N GLU A 18 -2.37 -0.79 -6.55
CA GLU A 18 -1.50 0.27 -7.06
C GLU A 18 -0.33 0.51 -6.11
N ALA A 19 0.88 0.58 -6.66
CA ALA A 19 2.08 0.88 -5.89
C ALA A 19 2.10 2.37 -5.53
N LEU A 20 1.90 2.68 -4.25
CA LEU A 20 1.89 4.05 -3.74
C LEU A 20 3.28 4.52 -3.34
N THR A 21 4.10 3.60 -2.84
CA THR A 21 5.46 3.91 -2.42
C THR A 21 6.33 2.67 -2.52
N GLU A 22 7.60 2.87 -2.83
CA GLU A 22 8.60 1.80 -2.87
C GLU A 22 9.59 2.00 -1.73
N VAL A 23 9.81 0.95 -0.97
CA VAL A 23 10.68 0.99 0.21
C VAL A 23 11.71 -0.11 0.15
N ARG A 24 12.86 0.18 0.74
CA ARG A 24 13.97 -0.78 0.81
C ARG A 24 13.66 -1.88 1.81
N VAL A 25 13.83 -3.13 1.39
CA VAL A 25 13.77 -4.31 2.26
C VAL A 25 15.18 -4.77 2.58
N TRP A 26 15.41 -5.02 3.86
CA TRP A 26 16.65 -5.56 4.39
C TRP A 26 16.57 -7.08 4.48
N LYS A 27 17.68 -7.76 4.19
CA LYS A 27 17.79 -9.23 4.19
C LYS A 27 16.76 -9.93 3.29
N GLY A 28 16.14 -9.22 2.34
CA GLY A 28 15.20 -9.79 1.40
C GLY A 28 15.88 -10.22 0.10
N ALA A 29 15.31 -11.24 -0.54
CA ALA A 29 15.66 -11.63 -1.90
C ALA A 29 15.52 -10.47 -2.89
N SER A 30 14.52 -9.60 -2.68
CA SER A 30 14.41 -8.30 -3.34
C SER A 30 14.89 -7.19 -2.41
N LYS A 31 15.62 -6.22 -2.99
CA LYS A 31 16.08 -5.02 -2.27
C LYS A 31 14.98 -3.98 -2.11
N SER A 32 13.91 -4.07 -2.90
CA SER A 32 12.80 -3.13 -2.89
C SER A 32 11.47 -3.86 -2.77
N LEU A 33 10.51 -3.21 -2.11
CA LEU A 33 9.14 -3.67 -1.93
C LEU A 33 8.19 -2.53 -2.27
N ALA A 34 7.30 -2.81 -3.22
CA ALA A 34 6.16 -1.94 -3.48
C ALA A 34 5.12 -2.11 -2.38
N LEU A 35 4.79 -0.99 -1.72
CA LEU A 35 3.66 -0.88 -0.82
C LEU A 35 2.50 -0.20 -1.54
N GLY A 36 1.30 -0.72 -1.29
CA GLY A 36 0.09 -0.20 -1.87
C GLY A 36 -1.11 -0.47 -0.98
N LEU A 37 -2.30 -0.41 -1.56
CA LEU A 37 -3.55 -0.63 -0.84
C LEU A 37 -4.18 -1.94 -1.27
N ASN A 38 -4.73 -2.70 -0.31
CA ASN A 38 -5.46 -3.92 -0.62
C ASN A 38 -6.88 -3.65 -1.17
N LYS A 39 -7.41 -2.46 -0.87
CA LYS A 39 -8.76 -2.03 -1.25
C LYS A 39 -8.66 -0.67 -1.91
N GLU A 40 -9.62 -0.36 -2.78
CA GLU A 40 -9.74 0.98 -3.33
C GLU A 40 -9.96 2.03 -2.24
N MET A 41 -9.42 3.23 -2.46
CA MET A 41 -9.61 4.37 -1.59
C MET A 41 -10.52 5.39 -2.28
N LEU A 42 -11.77 5.43 -1.83
CA LEU A 42 -12.78 6.40 -2.26
C LEU A 42 -12.97 7.41 -1.14
N ILE A 43 -13.02 8.69 -1.49
CA ILE A 43 -13.32 9.76 -0.54
C ILE A 43 -14.50 10.58 -1.02
N THR A 44 -15.40 10.93 -0.11
CA THR A 44 -16.52 11.82 -0.37
C THR A 44 -16.27 13.14 0.34
N ILE A 45 -16.05 14.20 -0.43
CA ILE A 45 -15.71 15.53 0.08
C ILE A 45 -16.64 16.60 -0.51
N PRO A 46 -16.74 17.79 0.13
CA PRO A 46 -17.44 18.91 -0.46
C PRO A 46 -16.81 19.30 -1.80
N ARG A 47 -17.64 19.67 -2.78
CA ARG A 47 -17.16 20.05 -4.11
C ARG A 47 -16.17 21.20 -4.04
N GLY A 48 -15.11 21.11 -4.83
CA GLY A 48 -14.07 22.13 -4.91
C GLY A 48 -13.04 22.08 -3.77
N GLN A 49 -13.13 21.07 -2.89
CA GLN A 49 -12.13 20.82 -1.85
C GLN A 49 -11.08 19.79 -2.24
N TYR A 50 -11.13 19.25 -3.46
CA TYR A 50 -10.19 18.24 -3.94
C TYR A 50 -8.73 18.74 -3.90
N ASP A 51 -8.49 19.98 -4.35
CA ASP A 51 -7.16 20.59 -4.34
C ASP A 51 -6.61 20.87 -2.92
N ASN A 52 -7.47 20.83 -1.91
CA ASN A 52 -7.10 21.01 -0.49
C ASN A 52 -6.76 19.67 0.21
N LEU A 53 -6.83 18.55 -0.51
CA LEU A 53 -6.43 17.25 0.01
C LEU A 53 -4.90 17.15 0.08
N ASN A 54 -4.41 16.60 1.18
CA ASN A 54 -3.01 16.30 1.38
C ASN A 54 -2.84 14.85 1.82
N ALA A 55 -2.06 14.06 1.08
CA ALA A 55 -1.79 12.67 1.41
C ALA A 55 -0.49 12.56 2.20
N ASN A 56 -0.58 12.03 3.41
CA ASN A 56 0.57 11.77 4.27
C ASN A 56 0.77 10.25 4.41
N MET A 57 1.91 9.75 3.94
CA MET A 57 2.26 8.34 4.03
C MET A 57 3.22 8.13 5.20
N LYS A 58 2.81 7.31 6.16
CA LYS A 58 3.64 6.88 7.28
C LYS A 58 4.06 5.44 7.04
N VAL A 59 5.35 5.23 6.77
CA VAL A 59 5.91 3.89 6.55
C VAL A 59 6.95 3.57 7.62
N SER A 60 7.02 2.30 7.99
CA SER A 60 8.04 1.80 8.91
C SER A 60 9.45 1.98 8.30
N PRO A 61 10.40 2.61 9.01
CA PRO A 61 11.72 2.96 8.43
C PRO A 61 12.62 1.75 8.18
N LYS A 62 12.30 0.59 8.78
CA LYS A 62 13.06 -0.64 8.65
C LYS A 62 12.10 -1.80 8.36
N ILE A 63 12.07 -2.24 7.10
CA ILE A 63 11.37 -3.46 6.69
C ILE A 63 12.42 -4.53 6.46
N THR A 64 12.26 -5.66 7.15
CA THR A 64 13.13 -6.82 7.02
C THR A 64 12.32 -8.00 6.49
N ALA A 65 12.92 -8.82 5.65
CA ALA A 65 12.32 -10.08 5.22
C ALA A 65 12.19 -11.09 6.39
N PRO A 66 11.28 -12.08 6.31
CA PRO A 66 10.34 -12.33 5.21
C PRO A 66 9.16 -11.35 5.22
N VAL A 67 8.80 -10.89 4.03
CA VAL A 67 7.62 -10.06 3.78
C VAL A 67 6.58 -10.91 3.09
N SER A 68 5.37 -10.92 3.64
CA SER A 68 4.21 -11.56 3.02
C SER A 68 3.36 -10.52 2.33
N LYS A 69 2.87 -10.83 1.13
CA LYS A 69 1.88 -10.01 0.43
C LYS A 69 0.66 -9.79 1.33
N GLY A 70 0.14 -8.56 1.33
CA GLY A 70 -0.99 -8.15 2.16
C GLY A 70 -0.63 -7.79 3.60
N LYS A 71 0.61 -8.02 4.05
CA LYS A 71 1.06 -7.59 5.38
C LYS A 71 1.21 -6.07 5.42
N GLN A 72 0.72 -5.46 6.50
CA GLN A 72 0.79 -4.03 6.72
C GLN A 72 2.18 -3.59 7.18
N TYR A 73 2.70 -2.54 6.55
CA TYR A 73 4.00 -1.92 6.88
C TYR A 73 3.92 -0.41 7.13
N GLY A 74 2.74 0.17 6.94
CA GLY A 74 2.49 1.59 7.14
C GLY A 74 1.02 1.94 7.08
N MET A 75 0.75 3.22 6.91
CA MET A 75 -0.58 3.80 6.78
C MET A 75 -0.52 5.02 5.88
N VAL A 76 -1.55 5.23 5.07
CA VAL A 76 -1.78 6.47 4.34
C VAL A 76 -2.91 7.23 5.02
N ASP A 77 -2.63 8.46 5.43
CA ASP A 77 -3.58 9.40 5.99
C ASP A 77 -3.86 10.49 4.96
N VAL A 78 -5.09 10.57 4.49
CA VAL A 78 -5.54 11.68 3.64
C VAL A 78 -6.13 12.74 4.55
N MET A 79 -5.56 13.94 4.48
CA MET A 79 -5.96 15.09 5.28
C MET A 79 -6.68 16.12 4.41
N LEU A 80 -7.71 16.76 4.95
CA LEU A 80 -8.38 17.90 4.36
C LEU A 80 -8.43 19.01 5.40
N ASN A 81 -7.89 20.19 5.08
CA ASN A 81 -7.83 21.33 6.01
C ASN A 81 -7.19 20.99 7.38
N GLY A 82 -6.26 20.04 7.41
CA GLY A 82 -5.57 19.60 8.64
C GLY A 82 -6.24 18.47 9.41
N GLU A 83 -7.42 18.00 9.00
CA GLU A 83 -8.12 16.86 9.61
C GLU A 83 -7.97 15.60 8.76
N VAL A 84 -7.75 14.44 9.40
CA VAL A 84 -7.70 13.15 8.71
C VAL A 84 -9.11 12.75 8.29
N VAL A 85 -9.36 12.81 6.99
CA VAL A 85 -10.67 12.50 6.38
C VAL A 85 -10.78 11.05 5.90
N ALA A 86 -9.64 10.40 5.62
CA ALA A 86 -9.59 8.99 5.30
C ALA A 86 -8.23 8.41 5.69
N SER A 87 -8.21 7.17 6.17
CA SER A 87 -6.99 6.47 6.54
C SER A 87 -7.05 5.01 6.10
N GLN A 88 -5.94 4.50 5.58
CA GLN A 88 -5.88 3.13 5.09
C GLN A 88 -4.50 2.50 5.27
N SER A 89 -4.48 1.20 5.57
CA SER A 89 -3.24 0.45 5.78
C SER A 89 -2.45 0.30 4.48
N LEU A 90 -1.17 0.68 4.50
CA LEU A 90 -0.22 0.39 3.43
C LEU A 90 0.30 -1.04 3.60
N VAL A 91 0.05 -1.88 2.60
CA VAL A 91 0.39 -3.30 2.60
C VAL A 91 1.38 -3.65 1.51
N ALA A 92 2.14 -4.72 1.71
CA ALA A 92 3.02 -5.29 0.70
C ALA A 92 2.22 -5.82 -0.50
N LEU A 93 2.59 -5.42 -1.72
CA LEU A 93 1.95 -5.91 -2.95
C LEU A 93 2.51 -7.25 -3.44
N GLN A 94 3.69 -7.62 -2.94
CA GLN A 94 4.42 -8.83 -3.30
C GLN A 94 5.05 -9.47 -2.08
N ASP A 95 5.30 -10.77 -2.17
CA ASP A 95 6.08 -11.51 -1.20
C ASP A 95 7.58 -11.28 -1.43
N VAL A 96 8.34 -11.15 -0.34
CA VAL A 96 9.80 -11.07 -0.36
C VAL A 96 10.36 -12.06 0.64
N ALA A 97 10.87 -13.17 0.13
CA ALA A 97 11.59 -14.16 0.93
C ALA A 97 12.91 -13.60 1.46
N GLU A 98 13.49 -14.26 2.46
CA GLU A 98 14.82 -13.92 2.95
C GLU A 98 15.91 -14.22 1.92
N ALA A 99 16.90 -13.33 1.83
CA ALA A 99 18.11 -13.53 1.04
C ALA A 99 18.92 -14.70 1.63
N GLY A 100 18.78 -15.87 1.04
CA GLY A 100 19.43 -17.11 1.48
C GLY A 100 18.55 -18.36 1.36
N LEU A 101 17.22 -18.23 1.31
CA LEU A 101 16.31 -19.37 1.11
C LEU A 101 16.15 -19.78 -0.37
N ILE A 102 16.58 -18.94 -1.32
CA ILE A 102 16.42 -19.22 -2.75
C ILE A 102 17.33 -20.37 -3.21
N ASP A 103 18.53 -20.51 -2.63
CA ASP A 103 19.43 -21.62 -2.95
C ASP A 103 18.79 -22.98 -2.61
N SER A 104 18.14 -23.12 -1.45
CA SER A 104 17.61 -24.44 -1.02
C SER A 104 16.31 -24.85 -1.70
N LEU A 105 15.41 -23.91 -2.04
CA LEU A 105 14.12 -24.25 -2.64
C LEU A 105 14.22 -24.65 -4.12
N ILE A 106 15.21 -24.12 -4.84
CA ILE A 106 15.48 -24.54 -6.23
C ILE A 106 16.13 -25.93 -6.24
N ASP A 107 17.01 -26.21 -5.28
CA ASP A 107 17.65 -27.52 -5.12
C ASP A 107 16.63 -28.65 -4.90
N GLU A 108 15.63 -28.42 -4.03
CA GLU A 108 14.55 -29.40 -3.79
C GLU A 108 13.63 -29.61 -5.01
N ALA A 109 13.35 -28.56 -5.78
CA ALA A 109 12.50 -28.66 -6.96
C ALA A 109 13.20 -29.35 -8.14
N LEU A 110 14.51 -29.16 -8.30
CA LEU A 110 15.30 -29.82 -9.36
C LEU A 110 15.41 -31.33 -9.12
N LEU A 111 15.53 -31.74 -7.85
CA LEU A 111 15.61 -33.15 -7.42
C LEU A 111 14.34 -33.97 -7.67
N TRP A 112 13.20 -33.33 -7.93
CA TRP A 112 11.94 -34.02 -8.27
C TRP A 112 11.74 -34.24 -9.78
N PHE A 113 12.62 -33.66 -10.62
CA PHE A 113 12.60 -33.84 -12.07
C PHE A 113 13.68 -34.82 -12.58
N GLU A 114 14.36 -35.54 -11.68
CA GLU A 114 15.19 -36.72 -11.94
C GLU A 114 14.52 -37.98 -11.38
#